data_AF-A0A1L9TQK2-F1
#
_entry.id   AF-A0A1L9TQK2-F1
#
_cell.length_a   1.000
_cell.length_b   1.000
_cell.length_c   1.000
_cell.angle_alpha   90.00
_cell.angle_beta   90.00
_cell.angle_gamma   90.00
#
_symmetry.space_group_name_H-M   'P 1'
#
loop_
_entity.id
_entity.type
_entity.pdbx_description
1 polymer ?
#
loop_
_entity_poly.entity_id
_entity_poly.type
_entity_poly.pdbx_seq_one_letter_code
_entity_poly.pdbx_strand_id
1 'polypeptide(L)'
;MATAAGGSPTPSQRSTTTKTVTLERSRRGRYRAVGHAALRNNLLAGVGYLELANAGDFAANVWNEIPVPRHAMILMAIGGPIALMMSLVAVRDFYLSWKNVSLLYAERQALLALPTTDGKTAAVLGVNTRELGTESIDRMFMDLLMGFGALLVGTGTIMAIWGADHRVFLASNLLSGFIGNGFAAVFGLVNAGWSSYLVYRFQVRYSACQSNPAVQTVRPKLRQRVRRFQWHVGINGVNGVVAGMASMVTAKMWWGYVVLIPTIVVMIAGNLFWRAKLGYDRPIMIHPGMTSEEKTGDEDDAVGDALDCLASIEAAQSRLPGLTETGSLGTILAFLEQKQMLEYFLVWIARKWPDHRFFAPLETVNLSRDDLETGTEDEIARMEQECRQFLRDQARPLLEHRGRYLLELVGEAVWNQRA
;
A
#
# COMPACT_ATOMS: atom_id res chain seq x y z
N MET A 1 -26.39 -6.92 -74.75
CA MET A 1 -26.42 -8.17 -73.96
C MET A 1 -25.66 -7.92 -72.67
N ALA A 2 -26.39 -8.03 -71.55
CA ALA A 2 -25.97 -8.20 -70.14
C ALA A 2 -24.99 -7.21 -69.46
N THR A 3 -25.60 -6.43 -68.57
CA THR A 3 -25.15 -5.89 -67.28
C THR A 3 -24.53 -6.93 -66.32
N ALA A 4 -23.59 -6.50 -65.46
CA ALA A 4 -23.47 -6.98 -64.07
C ALA A 4 -22.76 -5.95 -63.17
N ALA A 5 -23.35 -5.69 -62.02
CA ALA A 5 -22.99 -4.69 -61.02
C ALA A 5 -22.53 -5.36 -59.71
N GLY A 6 -21.75 -4.63 -58.91
CA GLY A 6 -21.91 -4.58 -57.45
C GLY A 6 -21.21 -5.64 -56.60
N GLY A 7 -20.35 -5.18 -55.69
CA GLY A 7 -19.84 -5.98 -54.57
C GLY A 7 -18.77 -5.27 -53.76
N SER A 8 -19.16 -4.27 -52.96
CA SER A 8 -18.30 -3.65 -51.95
C SER A 8 -17.89 -4.68 -50.88
N PRO A 9 -16.61 -4.74 -50.45
CA PRO A 9 -16.21 -5.61 -49.37
C PRO A 9 -16.76 -5.09 -48.03
N THR A 10 -17.48 -5.97 -47.34
CA THR A 10 -18.02 -5.82 -46.00
C THR A 10 -16.89 -5.60 -44.99
N PRO A 11 -17.02 -4.69 -44.00
CA PRO A 11 -16.00 -4.52 -42.98
C PRO A 11 -15.92 -5.77 -42.10
N SER A 12 -14.74 -6.38 -42.10
CA SER A 12 -14.34 -7.51 -41.27
C SER A 12 -14.65 -7.26 -39.80
N GLN A 13 -15.40 -8.19 -39.20
CA GLN A 13 -15.66 -8.31 -37.77
C GLN A 13 -14.34 -8.26 -36.99
N ARG A 14 -14.24 -7.31 -36.05
CA ARG A 14 -13.23 -7.35 -34.99
C ARG A 14 -13.50 -8.58 -34.13
N SER A 15 -12.61 -9.57 -34.17
CA SER A 15 -12.58 -10.63 -33.16
C SER A 15 -12.23 -9.99 -31.82
N THR A 16 -13.22 -9.88 -30.93
CA THR A 16 -12.99 -9.58 -29.51
C THR A 16 -12.33 -10.81 -28.89
N THR A 17 -11.00 -10.81 -28.82
CA THR A 17 -10.25 -11.84 -28.09
C THR A 17 -10.66 -11.78 -26.61
N THR A 18 -11.38 -12.79 -26.11
CA THR A 18 -11.80 -12.85 -24.70
C THR A 18 -10.58 -12.80 -23.78
N LYS A 19 -10.58 -11.89 -22.80
CA LYS A 19 -9.45 -11.75 -21.87
C LYS A 19 -9.38 -12.95 -20.93
N THR A 20 -8.36 -13.78 -21.07
CA THR A 20 -8.09 -14.88 -20.15
C THR A 20 -7.21 -14.43 -18.99
N VAL A 21 -7.58 -14.80 -17.77
CA VAL A 21 -6.82 -14.56 -16.55
C VAL A 21 -6.19 -15.86 -16.09
N THR A 22 -4.87 -15.86 -15.94
CA THR A 22 -4.12 -16.99 -15.39
C THR A 22 -3.96 -16.84 -13.87
N LEU A 23 -4.32 -17.89 -13.13
CA LEU A 23 -4.10 -18.04 -11.70
C LEU A 23 -3.11 -19.18 -11.46
N GLU A 24 -2.17 -18.98 -10.54
CA GLU A 24 -1.21 -19.99 -10.11
C GLU A 24 -1.33 -20.25 -8.61
N ARG A 25 -1.29 -21.53 -8.24
CA ARG A 25 -1.36 -21.98 -6.85
C ARG A 25 0.02 -21.86 -6.21
N SER A 26 0.13 -20.99 -5.21
CA SER A 26 1.36 -20.87 -4.42
C SER A 26 1.61 -22.11 -3.58
N ARG A 27 2.88 -22.33 -3.17
CA ARG A 27 3.31 -23.40 -2.24
C ARG A 27 2.51 -23.48 -0.92
N ARG A 28 1.79 -22.40 -0.54
CA ARG A 28 0.91 -22.35 0.63
C ARG A 28 -0.56 -22.67 0.31
N GLY A 29 -0.82 -23.26 -0.85
CA GLY A 29 -2.15 -23.68 -1.32
C GLY A 29 -3.07 -22.56 -1.81
N ARG A 30 -2.61 -21.29 -1.82
CA ARG A 30 -3.43 -20.12 -2.23
C ARG A 30 -3.17 -19.72 -3.68
N TYR A 31 -4.22 -19.45 -4.44
CA TYR A 31 -4.14 -18.88 -5.79
C TYR A 31 -3.70 -17.42 -5.81
N ARG A 32 -2.95 -17.06 -6.85
CA ARG A 32 -2.52 -15.69 -7.20
C ARG A 32 -2.65 -15.50 -8.70
N ALA A 33 -3.07 -14.31 -9.13
CA ALA A 33 -3.08 -13.97 -10.55
C ALA A 33 -1.65 -13.79 -11.08
N VAL A 34 -1.32 -14.51 -12.15
CA VAL A 34 -0.04 -14.42 -12.87
C VAL A 34 -0.08 -13.19 -13.78
N GLY A 35 1.04 -12.48 -13.91
CA GLY A 35 1.12 -11.26 -14.72
C GLY A 35 0.48 -10.01 -14.08
N HIS A 36 -0.22 -10.15 -12.94
CA HIS A 36 -0.85 -9.03 -12.23
C HIS A 36 -0.03 -8.58 -11.02
N ALA A 37 1.17 -8.06 -11.29
CA ALA A 37 1.95 -7.38 -10.25
C ALA A 37 1.21 -6.12 -9.79
N ALA A 38 1.03 -5.95 -8.48
CA ALA A 38 0.31 -4.81 -7.93
C ALA A 38 0.98 -4.31 -6.65
N LEU A 39 1.10 -2.99 -6.53
CA LEU A 39 1.40 -2.33 -5.27
C LEU A 39 0.24 -2.61 -4.29
N ARG A 40 0.58 -2.96 -3.05
CA ARG A 40 -0.40 -3.31 -2.02
C ARG A 40 -0.29 -2.40 -0.81
N ASN A 41 -1.42 -1.84 -0.39
CA ASN A 41 -1.62 -1.24 0.92
C ASN A 41 -1.72 -2.34 1.99
N ASN A 42 -0.58 -2.95 2.29
CA ASN A 42 -0.43 -4.09 3.18
C ASN A 42 0.26 -3.75 4.51
N LEU A 43 0.32 -2.45 4.86
CA LEU A 43 0.86 -1.98 6.14
C LEU A 43 0.13 -2.64 7.30
N LEU A 44 0.89 -3.35 8.14
CA LEU A 44 0.34 -4.08 9.27
C LEU A 44 -0.17 -3.12 10.34
N ALA A 45 -1.30 -3.47 10.96
CA ALA A 45 -1.82 -2.76 12.14
C ALA A 45 -0.77 -2.67 13.25
N GLY A 46 -0.03 -3.77 13.43
CA GLY A 46 0.97 -3.94 14.48
C GLY A 46 2.11 -2.92 14.40
N VAL A 47 2.49 -2.46 13.21
CA VAL A 47 3.59 -1.49 13.05
C VAL A 47 3.34 -0.19 13.82
N GLY A 48 2.06 0.23 13.94
CA GLY A 48 1.69 1.39 14.76
C GLY A 48 2.00 1.25 16.25
N TYR A 49 2.26 0.03 16.73
CA TYR A 49 2.60 -0.29 18.12
C TYR A 49 4.12 -0.47 18.33
N LEU A 50 4.97 -0.23 17.33
CA LEU A 50 6.43 -0.37 17.51
C LEU A 50 6.98 0.62 18.53
N GLU A 51 6.45 1.86 18.59
CA GLU A 51 6.83 2.83 19.63
C GLU A 51 6.43 2.36 21.03
N LEU A 52 5.28 1.68 21.15
CA LEU A 52 4.86 1.07 22.41
C LEU A 52 5.80 -0.05 22.84
N ALA A 53 6.31 -0.82 21.87
CA ALA A 53 7.28 -1.87 22.10
C ALA A 53 8.60 -1.32 22.64
N ASN A 54 9.07 -0.21 22.06
CA ASN A 54 10.28 0.49 22.52
C ASN A 54 10.11 1.04 23.94
N ALA A 55 8.91 1.50 24.31
CA ALA A 55 8.59 1.93 25.68
C ALA A 55 8.45 0.77 26.69
N GLY A 56 8.57 -0.49 26.24
CA GLY A 56 8.47 -1.68 27.09
C GLY A 56 9.60 -1.85 28.09
N ASP A 57 10.69 -1.10 27.93
CA ASP A 57 11.83 -1.03 28.85
C ASP A 57 11.60 -0.11 30.06
N PHE A 58 10.41 0.47 30.23
CA PHE A 58 10.08 1.36 31.34
C PHE A 58 10.58 0.88 32.71
N ALA A 59 10.25 -0.35 33.07
CA ALA A 59 10.67 -0.91 34.35
C ALA A 59 12.20 -1.07 34.43
N ALA A 60 12.85 -1.44 33.32
CA ALA A 60 14.29 -1.63 33.23
C ALA A 60 15.10 -0.33 33.25
N ASN A 61 14.52 0.80 32.86
CA ASN A 61 15.21 2.08 32.92
C ASN A 61 14.89 2.88 34.19
N VAL A 62 13.71 2.69 34.79
CA VAL A 62 13.26 3.49 35.95
C VAL A 62 13.46 2.78 37.29
N TRP A 63 13.28 1.46 37.35
CA TRP A 63 13.27 0.69 38.60
C TRP A 63 14.31 -0.44 38.63
N ASN A 64 15.36 -0.32 37.81
CA ASN A 64 16.47 -1.26 37.80
C ASN A 64 17.44 -0.94 38.95
N GLU A 65 16.96 -1.13 40.17
CA GLU A 65 17.74 -1.09 41.40
C GLU A 65 18.25 -2.51 41.73
N ILE A 66 19.33 -2.63 42.51
CA ILE A 66 19.85 -3.94 42.94
C ILE A 66 19.58 -4.11 44.43
N PRO A 67 18.85 -5.16 44.86
CA PRO A 67 18.14 -6.15 44.04
C PRO A 67 16.88 -5.57 43.38
N VAL A 68 16.53 -6.10 42.20
CA VAL A 68 15.39 -5.58 41.42
C VAL A 68 14.07 -5.77 42.19
N PRO A 69 13.26 -4.72 42.37
CA PRO A 69 11.96 -4.83 43.03
C PRO A 69 11.03 -5.82 42.31
N ARG A 70 10.24 -6.59 43.06
CA ARG A 70 9.34 -7.62 42.48
C ARG A 70 8.36 -7.08 41.45
N HIS A 71 7.79 -5.89 41.69
CA HIS A 71 6.89 -5.26 40.73
C HIS A 71 7.59 -4.88 39.42
N ALA A 72 8.84 -4.41 39.50
CA ALA A 72 9.66 -4.10 38.33
C ALA A 72 10.02 -5.38 37.55
N MET A 73 10.40 -6.46 38.25
CA MET A 73 10.65 -7.76 37.61
C MET A 73 9.43 -8.28 36.84
N ILE A 74 8.22 -8.18 37.42
CA ILE A 74 6.98 -8.60 36.74
C ILE A 74 6.76 -7.77 35.46
N LEU A 75 6.94 -6.44 35.54
CA LEU A 75 6.77 -5.56 34.38
C LEU A 75 7.83 -5.81 33.31
N MET A 76 9.09 -6.03 33.67
CA MET A 76 10.17 -6.41 32.74
C MET A 76 9.87 -7.76 32.06
N ALA A 77 9.36 -8.74 32.82
CA ALA A 77 8.99 -10.06 32.30
C ALA A 77 7.79 -10.01 31.33
N ILE A 78 7.02 -8.91 31.30
CA ILE A 78 5.94 -8.68 30.34
C ILE A 78 6.45 -7.81 29.18
N GLY A 79 7.07 -6.67 29.48
CA GLY A 79 7.53 -5.69 28.51
C GLY A 79 8.61 -6.22 27.57
N GLY A 80 9.60 -6.94 28.12
CA GLY A 80 10.69 -7.54 27.35
C GLY A 80 10.18 -8.50 26.27
N PRO A 81 9.37 -9.52 26.62
CA PRO A 81 8.77 -10.42 25.62
C PRO A 81 7.85 -9.72 24.61
N ILE A 82 7.08 -8.70 25.01
CA ILE A 82 6.26 -7.92 24.07
C ILE A 82 7.16 -7.20 23.06
N ALA A 83 8.24 -6.57 23.51
CA ALA A 83 9.21 -5.91 22.62
C ALA A 83 9.84 -6.91 21.63
N LEU A 84 10.24 -8.09 22.12
CA LEU A 84 10.74 -9.16 21.25
C LEU A 84 9.71 -9.65 20.23
N MET A 85 8.45 -9.84 20.62
CA MET A 85 7.38 -10.21 19.69
C MET A 85 7.15 -9.14 18.62
N MET A 86 7.29 -7.86 18.98
CA MET A 86 7.14 -6.75 18.04
C MET A 86 8.27 -6.69 17.01
N SER A 87 9.48 -7.17 17.34
CA SER A 87 10.53 -7.35 16.33
C SER A 87 10.12 -8.33 15.22
N LEU A 88 9.36 -9.39 15.54
CA LEU A 88 8.83 -10.33 14.54
C LEU A 88 7.77 -9.69 13.64
N VAL A 89 6.96 -8.79 14.21
CA VAL A 89 5.99 -7.99 13.45
C VAL A 89 6.71 -7.06 12.47
N ALA A 90 7.77 -6.37 12.92
CA ALA A 90 8.60 -5.51 12.09
C ALA A 90 9.27 -6.30 10.95
N VAL A 91 9.86 -7.48 11.23
CA VAL A 91 10.45 -8.34 10.18
C VAL A 91 9.41 -8.75 9.14
N ARG A 92 8.17 -9.02 9.57
CA ARG A 92 7.08 -9.36 8.65
C ARG A 92 6.66 -8.17 7.80
N ASP A 93 6.51 -6.97 8.37
CA ASP A 93 6.17 -5.77 7.59
C ASP A 93 7.31 -5.39 6.65
N PHE A 94 8.56 -5.48 7.10
CA PHE A 94 9.75 -5.28 6.29
C PHE A 94 9.73 -6.17 5.04
N TYR A 95 9.41 -7.46 5.20
CA TYR A 95 9.30 -8.38 4.06
C TYR A 95 8.15 -7.99 3.10
N LEU A 96 7.04 -7.47 3.62
CA LEU A 96 5.92 -6.99 2.80
C LEU A 96 6.29 -5.72 2.05
N SER A 97 6.98 -4.80 2.69
CA SER A 97 7.46 -3.55 2.09
C SER A 97 8.59 -3.80 1.09
N TRP A 98 9.53 -4.70 1.38
CA TRP A 98 10.57 -5.15 0.44
C TRP A 98 9.99 -5.65 -0.88
N LYS A 99 8.88 -6.38 -0.85
CA LYS A 99 8.18 -6.81 -2.07
C LYS A 99 7.62 -5.63 -2.86
N ASN A 100 7.00 -4.67 -2.18
CA ASN A 100 6.49 -3.46 -2.82
C ASN A 100 7.66 -2.66 -3.44
N VAL A 101 8.75 -2.45 -2.70
CA VAL A 101 9.96 -1.77 -3.18
C VAL A 101 10.59 -2.48 -4.38
N SER A 102 10.72 -3.81 -4.33
CA SER A 102 11.26 -4.60 -5.44
C SER A 102 10.40 -4.47 -6.70
N LEU A 103 9.07 -4.48 -6.56
CA LEU A 103 8.14 -4.29 -7.68
C LEU A 103 8.20 -2.87 -8.24
N LEU A 104 8.22 -1.85 -7.37
CA LEU A 104 8.34 -0.45 -7.78
C LEU A 104 9.68 -0.18 -8.47
N TYR A 105 10.76 -0.78 -8.00
CA TYR A 105 12.07 -0.69 -8.64
C TYR A 105 12.05 -1.36 -10.02
N ALA A 106 11.47 -2.56 -10.15
CA ALA A 106 11.33 -3.24 -11.43
C ALA A 106 10.50 -2.42 -12.44
N GLU A 107 9.38 -1.83 -11.99
CA GLU A 107 8.58 -0.90 -12.80
C GLU A 107 9.40 0.29 -13.26
N ARG A 108 10.16 0.91 -12.34
CA ARG A 108 11.01 2.05 -12.66
C ARG A 108 12.04 1.69 -13.73
N GLN A 109 12.70 0.54 -13.60
CA GLN A 109 13.66 0.08 -14.61
C GLN A 109 12.99 -0.18 -15.96
N ALA A 110 11.80 -0.78 -15.96
CA ALA A 110 11.04 -1.02 -17.20
C ALA A 110 10.64 0.30 -17.89
N LEU A 111 10.22 1.31 -17.13
CA LEU A 111 9.85 2.62 -17.66
C LEU A 111 11.07 3.43 -18.14
N LEU A 112 12.20 3.35 -17.43
CA LEU A 112 13.45 3.99 -17.84
C LEU A 112 14.11 3.33 -19.06
N ALA A 113 13.79 2.05 -19.32
CA ALA A 113 14.28 1.32 -20.48
C ALA A 113 13.49 1.66 -21.78
N LEU A 114 12.40 2.41 -21.68
CA LEU A 114 11.65 2.85 -22.86
C LEU A 114 12.48 3.84 -23.69
N PRO A 115 12.50 3.71 -25.04
CA PRO A 115 13.32 4.55 -25.91
C PRO A 115 12.87 6.02 -25.92
N THR A 116 11.60 6.27 -25.64
CA THR A 116 11.03 7.62 -25.52
C THR A 116 10.24 7.72 -24.21
N THR A 117 10.48 8.80 -23.47
CA THR A 117 9.71 9.12 -22.27
C THR A 117 8.59 10.09 -22.66
N ASP A 118 7.38 9.54 -22.84
CA ASP A 118 6.17 10.35 -22.97
C ASP A 118 5.77 10.98 -21.63
N GLY A 119 4.90 11.98 -21.66
CA GLY A 119 4.40 12.71 -20.49
C GLY A 119 3.71 11.78 -19.49
N LYS A 120 3.07 10.72 -19.99
CA LYS A 120 2.46 9.67 -19.16
C LYS A 120 3.52 8.87 -18.41
N THR A 121 4.57 8.42 -19.07
CA THR A 121 5.70 7.70 -18.45
C THR A 121 6.41 8.60 -17.44
N ALA A 122 6.63 9.87 -17.76
CA ALA A 122 7.20 10.85 -16.84
C ALA A 122 6.33 11.02 -15.58
N ALA A 123 5.00 11.10 -15.75
CA ALA A 123 4.06 11.22 -14.63
C ALA A 123 4.08 9.97 -13.74
N VAL A 124 4.09 8.78 -14.34
CA VAL A 124 4.18 7.50 -13.63
C VAL A 124 5.52 7.38 -12.89
N LEU A 125 6.64 7.76 -13.51
CA LEU A 125 7.96 7.81 -12.87
C LEU A 125 7.97 8.77 -11.68
N GLY A 126 7.27 9.91 -11.80
CA GLY A 126 7.00 10.83 -10.69
C GLY A 126 6.34 10.11 -9.52
N VAL A 127 5.15 9.54 -9.74
CA VAL A 127 4.39 8.83 -8.69
C VAL A 127 5.21 7.67 -8.10
N ASN A 128 5.87 6.88 -8.94
CA ASN A 128 6.74 5.76 -8.54
C ASN A 128 7.88 6.24 -7.63
N THR A 129 8.51 7.39 -7.91
CA THR A 129 9.57 7.95 -7.05
C THR A 129 9.05 8.24 -5.64
N ARG A 130 7.82 8.76 -5.53
CA ARG A 130 7.18 9.02 -4.22
C ARG A 130 6.85 7.70 -3.51
N GLU A 131 6.24 6.76 -4.21
CA GLU A 131 5.86 5.46 -3.67
C GLU A 131 7.08 4.69 -3.16
N LEU A 132 8.15 4.65 -3.96
CA LEU A 132 9.40 3.99 -3.63
C LEU A 132 10.02 4.62 -2.37
N GLY A 133 10.06 5.95 -2.30
CA GLY A 133 10.58 6.64 -1.13
C GLY A 133 9.75 6.40 0.14
N THR A 134 8.43 6.43 0.06
CA THR A 134 7.56 6.13 1.21
C THR A 134 7.67 4.67 1.65
N GLU A 135 7.68 3.71 0.74
CA GLU A 135 7.88 2.30 1.12
C GLU A 135 9.30 2.04 1.67
N SER A 136 10.32 2.70 1.12
CA SER A 136 11.70 2.51 1.58
C SER A 136 11.98 3.19 2.93
N ILE A 137 11.55 4.45 3.10
CA ILE A 137 11.87 5.26 4.28
C ILE A 137 10.80 5.09 5.36
N ASP A 138 9.53 5.33 5.04
CA ASP A 138 8.44 5.36 6.03
C ASP A 138 8.02 3.95 6.47
N ARG A 139 8.46 2.89 5.79
CA ARG A 139 8.17 1.49 6.15
C ARG A 139 9.41 0.66 6.35
N MET A 140 10.17 0.32 5.29
CA MET A 140 11.33 -0.57 5.45
C MET A 140 12.38 -0.04 6.45
N PHE A 141 12.74 1.24 6.35
CA PHE A 141 13.75 1.82 7.24
C PHE A 141 13.23 1.96 8.67
N MET A 142 11.96 2.32 8.85
CA MET A 142 11.28 2.26 10.15
C MET A 142 11.35 0.86 10.74
N ASP A 143 10.89 -0.17 10.01
CA ASP A 143 10.86 -1.55 10.47
C ASP A 143 12.26 -2.07 10.82
N LEU A 144 13.28 -1.68 10.04
CA LEU A 144 14.65 -2.06 10.29
C LEU A 144 15.16 -1.45 11.61
N LEU A 145 15.07 -0.13 11.76
CA LEU A 145 15.60 0.56 12.93
C LEU A 145 14.78 0.26 14.18
N MET A 146 13.46 0.40 14.11
CA MET A 146 12.57 0.16 15.25
C MET A 146 12.44 -1.32 15.58
N GLY A 147 12.47 -2.22 14.58
CA GLY A 147 12.46 -3.66 14.82
C GLY A 147 13.76 -4.14 15.49
N PHE A 148 14.91 -3.62 15.05
CA PHE A 148 16.18 -3.89 15.72
C PHE A 148 16.26 -3.23 17.09
N GLY A 149 15.75 -1.99 17.22
CA GLY A 149 15.58 -1.31 18.51
C GLY A 149 14.78 -2.16 19.49
N ALA A 150 13.60 -2.65 19.08
CA ALA A 150 12.74 -3.51 19.89
C ALA A 150 13.41 -4.84 20.29
N LEU A 151 14.26 -5.40 19.42
CA LEU A 151 15.08 -6.57 19.75
C LEU A 151 16.06 -6.25 20.90
N LEU A 152 16.83 -5.16 20.78
CA LEU A 152 17.80 -4.75 21.80
C LEU A 152 17.13 -4.36 23.12
N VAL A 153 16.03 -3.60 23.05
CA VAL A 153 15.17 -3.21 24.17
C VAL A 153 14.64 -4.45 24.88
N GLY A 154 14.07 -5.41 24.14
CA GLY A 154 13.54 -6.65 24.69
C GLY A 154 14.61 -7.51 25.35
N THR A 155 15.77 -7.68 24.69
CA THR A 155 16.91 -8.43 25.27
C THR A 155 17.47 -7.75 26.52
N GLY A 156 17.71 -6.44 26.48
CA GLY A 156 18.19 -5.68 27.63
C GLY A 156 17.21 -5.77 28.80
N THR A 157 15.92 -5.56 28.55
CA THR A 157 14.88 -5.64 29.60
C THR A 157 14.82 -7.01 30.27
N ILE A 158 14.99 -8.10 29.50
CA ILE A 158 15.05 -9.46 30.05
C ILE A 158 16.35 -9.67 30.84
N MET A 159 17.49 -9.18 30.35
CA MET A 159 18.77 -9.23 31.06
C MET A 159 18.73 -8.49 32.40
N ALA A 160 17.98 -7.37 32.49
CA ALA A 160 17.82 -6.59 33.72
C ALA A 160 17.31 -7.43 34.91
N ILE A 161 16.49 -8.45 34.65
CA ILE A 161 15.95 -9.34 35.68
C ILE A 161 17.07 -10.06 36.47
N TRP A 162 18.19 -10.36 35.79
CA TRP A 162 19.38 -10.97 36.39
C TRP A 162 20.50 -9.95 36.68
N GLY A 163 20.18 -8.67 36.78
CA GLY A 163 21.13 -7.55 36.95
C GLY A 163 21.91 -7.53 38.26
N ALA A 164 21.85 -8.57 39.10
CA ALA A 164 22.68 -8.69 40.30
C ALA A 164 24.19 -8.77 39.96
N ASP A 165 24.54 -9.23 38.76
CA ASP A 165 25.89 -9.09 38.22
C ASP A 165 26.06 -7.70 37.60
N HIS A 166 27.06 -6.94 38.07
CA HIS A 166 27.35 -5.59 37.60
C HIS A 166 27.60 -5.51 36.08
N ARG A 167 28.17 -6.56 35.47
CA ARG A 167 28.38 -6.60 34.01
C ARG A 167 27.07 -6.76 33.26
N VAL A 168 26.16 -7.57 33.77
CA VAL A 168 24.82 -7.78 33.20
C VAL A 168 23.98 -6.51 33.34
N PHE A 169 24.09 -5.81 34.46
CA PHE A 169 23.46 -4.51 34.69
C PHE A 169 23.90 -3.45 33.68
N LEU A 170 25.22 -3.28 33.49
CA LEU A 170 25.76 -2.32 32.52
C LEU A 170 25.36 -2.66 31.09
N ALA A 171 25.45 -3.94 30.72
CA ALA A 171 25.05 -4.41 29.39
C ALA A 171 23.55 -4.18 29.14
N SER A 172 22.70 -4.48 30.12
CA SER A 172 21.26 -4.25 30.06
C SER A 172 20.94 -2.78 29.80
N ASN A 173 21.46 -1.86 30.63
CA ASN A 173 21.18 -0.43 30.50
C ASN A 173 21.71 0.17 29.20
N LEU A 174 22.84 -0.34 28.69
CA LEU A 174 23.38 0.06 27.40
C LEU A 174 22.45 -0.38 26.26
N LEU A 175 21.99 -1.62 26.29
CA LEU A 175 21.15 -2.22 25.24
C LEU A 175 19.73 -1.65 25.23
N SER A 176 19.05 -1.61 26.39
CA SER A 176 17.68 -1.11 26.48
C SER A 176 17.62 0.41 26.45
N GLY A 177 18.42 1.07 27.30
CA GLY A 177 18.32 2.51 27.53
C GLY A 177 18.92 3.35 26.42
N PHE A 178 20.15 3.05 25.96
CA PHE A 178 20.89 3.95 25.06
C PHE A 178 20.88 3.50 23.60
N ILE A 179 21.33 2.29 23.30
CA ILE A 179 21.50 1.83 21.92
C ILE A 179 20.13 1.53 21.30
N GLY A 180 19.27 0.79 21.99
CA GLY A 180 17.92 0.45 21.51
C GLY A 180 17.10 1.69 21.17
N ASN A 181 17.01 2.63 22.11
CA ASN A 181 16.33 3.91 21.93
C ASN A 181 16.99 4.86 20.91
N GLY A 182 18.32 4.76 20.74
CA GLY A 182 19.06 5.51 19.72
C GLY A 182 18.56 5.27 18.30
N PHE A 183 18.12 4.04 17.98
CA PHE A 183 17.56 3.72 16.67
C PHE A 183 16.24 4.45 16.39
N ALA A 184 15.38 4.63 17.39
CA ALA A 184 14.14 5.41 17.25
C ALA A 184 14.45 6.89 16.98
N ALA A 185 15.47 7.44 17.65
CA ALA A 185 15.91 8.82 17.42
C ALA A 185 16.48 9.04 16.00
N VAL A 186 17.31 8.12 15.51
CA VAL A 186 17.84 8.16 14.14
C VAL A 186 16.71 8.08 13.12
N PHE A 187 15.77 7.16 13.31
CA PHE A 187 14.58 7.07 12.46
C PHE A 187 13.80 8.38 12.44
N GLY A 188 13.53 8.95 13.62
CA GLY A 188 12.80 10.22 13.77
C GLY A 188 13.41 11.36 12.95
N LEU A 189 14.73 11.49 12.94
CA LEU A 189 15.43 12.53 12.17
C LEU A 189 15.33 12.30 10.65
N VAL A 190 15.56 11.07 10.19
CA VAL A 190 15.47 10.73 8.76
C VAL A 190 14.03 10.90 8.25
N ASN A 191 13.06 10.41 9.02
CA ASN A 191 11.63 10.57 8.74
C ASN A 191 11.24 12.05 8.68
N ALA A 192 11.76 12.90 9.57
CA ALA A 192 11.49 14.34 9.53
C ALA A 192 12.00 14.99 8.23
N GLY A 193 13.24 14.69 7.83
CA GLY A 193 13.81 15.20 6.57
C GLY A 193 13.00 14.75 5.35
N TRP A 194 12.64 13.47 5.30
CA TRP A 194 11.80 12.92 4.24
C TRP A 194 10.39 13.53 4.24
N SER A 195 9.80 13.70 5.43
CA SER A 195 8.48 14.33 5.60
C SER A 195 8.47 15.78 5.11
N SER A 196 9.51 16.55 5.41
CA SER A 196 9.68 17.91 4.90
C SER A 196 9.78 17.93 3.37
N TYR A 197 10.57 17.02 2.79
CA TYR A 197 10.67 16.87 1.33
C TYR A 197 9.32 16.56 0.70
N LEU A 198 8.54 15.61 1.26
CA LEU A 198 7.22 15.26 0.75
C LEU A 198 6.22 16.43 0.83
N VAL A 199 6.19 17.16 1.95
CA VAL A 199 5.31 18.34 2.10
C VAL A 199 5.64 19.39 1.04
N TYR A 200 6.93 19.71 0.86
CA TYR A 200 7.40 20.61 -0.18
C TYR A 200 7.00 20.10 -1.57
N ARG A 201 7.29 18.83 -1.85
CA ARG A 201 7.00 18.18 -3.12
C ARG A 201 5.53 18.34 -3.48
N PHE A 202 4.62 17.91 -2.60
CA PHE A 202 3.19 18.00 -2.81
C PHE A 202 2.68 19.44 -2.97
N GLN A 203 3.27 20.39 -2.23
CA GLN A 203 2.91 21.80 -2.36
C GLN A 203 3.23 22.34 -3.75
N VAL A 204 4.40 21.99 -4.30
CA VAL A 204 4.83 22.39 -5.64
C VAL A 204 3.91 21.82 -6.72
N ARG A 205 3.60 20.52 -6.67
CA ARG A 205 2.72 19.86 -7.67
C ARG A 205 1.31 20.43 -7.61
N TYR A 206 0.78 20.62 -6.40
CA TYR A 206 -0.54 21.23 -6.21
C TYR A 206 -0.58 22.68 -6.70
N SER A 207 0.49 23.45 -6.50
CA SER A 207 0.57 24.82 -7.02
C SER A 207 0.55 24.86 -8.55
N ALA A 208 1.15 23.89 -9.23
CA ALA A 208 1.05 23.78 -10.68
C ALA A 208 -0.40 23.49 -11.14
N CYS A 209 -1.12 22.61 -10.44
CA CYS A 209 -2.52 22.33 -10.74
C CYS A 209 -3.48 23.50 -10.49
N GLN A 210 -3.12 24.49 -9.66
CA GLN A 210 -3.94 25.68 -9.45
C GLN A 210 -3.95 26.58 -10.69
N SER A 211 -2.83 26.64 -11.41
CA SER A 211 -2.68 27.45 -12.62
C SER A 211 -3.24 26.77 -13.87
N ASN A 212 -3.48 25.45 -13.83
CA ASN A 212 -3.96 24.70 -15.00
C ASN A 212 -5.52 24.67 -15.05
N PRO A 213 -6.14 25.13 -16.16
CA PRO A 213 -7.60 25.12 -16.33
C PRO A 213 -8.20 23.72 -16.53
N ALA A 214 -7.45 22.77 -17.11
CA ALA A 214 -7.95 21.41 -17.39
C ALA A 214 -8.38 20.66 -16.11
N VAL A 215 -7.78 21.00 -14.97
CA VAL A 215 -7.98 20.31 -13.69
C VAL A 215 -9.10 20.94 -12.86
N GLN A 216 -9.82 21.95 -13.37
CA GLN A 216 -10.77 22.73 -12.59
C GLN A 216 -11.86 21.88 -11.91
N THR A 217 -12.37 20.87 -12.61
CA THR A 217 -13.44 19.97 -12.13
C THR A 217 -12.98 19.06 -10.98
N VAL A 218 -11.74 18.56 -11.03
CA VAL A 218 -11.18 17.65 -10.01
C VAL A 218 -10.35 18.37 -8.94
N ARG A 219 -10.12 19.67 -9.07
CA ARG A 219 -9.32 20.51 -8.15
C ARG A 219 -9.72 20.38 -6.68
N PRO A 220 -11.01 20.31 -6.29
CA PRO A 220 -11.38 20.10 -4.89
C PRO A 220 -10.92 18.75 -4.33
N LYS A 221 -11.05 17.68 -5.14
CA LYS A 221 -10.62 16.32 -4.78
C LYS A 221 -9.10 16.24 -4.66
N LEU A 222 -8.39 16.87 -5.61
CA LEU A 222 -6.94 16.99 -5.58
C LEU A 222 -6.46 17.75 -4.34
N ARG A 223 -7.07 18.90 -4.02
CA ARG A 223 -6.77 19.67 -2.81
C ARG A 223 -6.95 18.82 -1.57
N GLN A 224 -8.08 18.11 -1.46
CA GLN A 224 -8.35 17.26 -0.31
C GLN A 224 -7.30 16.13 -0.18
N ARG A 225 -6.90 15.51 -1.29
CA ARG A 225 -5.87 14.47 -1.33
C ARG A 225 -4.52 15.00 -0.85
N VAL A 226 -4.06 16.09 -1.43
CA VAL A 226 -2.79 16.75 -1.08
C VAL A 226 -2.78 17.17 0.38
N ARG A 227 -3.85 17.80 0.86
CA ARG A 227 -3.94 18.26 2.26
C ARG A 227 -3.93 17.10 3.25
N ARG A 228 -4.63 16.00 2.97
CA ARG A 228 -4.60 14.80 3.82
C ARG A 228 -3.20 14.20 3.91
N PHE A 229 -2.47 14.17 2.80
CA PHE A 229 -1.08 13.72 2.81
C PHE A 229 -0.17 14.67 3.59
N GLN A 230 -0.22 15.97 3.30
CA GLN A 230 0.59 16.97 4.01
C GLN A 230 0.35 16.92 5.52
N TRP A 231 -0.91 16.78 5.94
CA TRP A 231 -1.26 16.62 7.35
C TRP A 231 -0.65 15.37 7.96
N HIS A 232 -0.86 14.22 7.33
CA HIS A 232 -0.35 12.96 7.85
C HIS A 232 1.17 12.94 7.93
N VAL A 233 1.85 13.32 6.84
CA VAL A 233 3.31 13.32 6.75
C VAL A 233 3.91 14.37 7.70
N GLY A 234 3.31 15.56 7.78
CA GLY A 234 3.76 16.60 8.70
C GLY A 234 3.62 16.18 10.17
N ILE A 235 2.48 15.60 10.55
CA ILE A 235 2.27 15.05 11.90
C ILE A 235 3.25 13.91 12.17
N ASN A 236 3.44 12.99 11.22
CA ASN A 236 4.34 11.86 11.37
C ASN A 236 5.80 12.29 11.57
N GLY A 237 6.27 13.27 10.80
CA GLY A 237 7.61 13.84 10.92
C GLY A 237 7.85 14.50 12.28
N VAL A 238 6.93 15.36 12.73
CA VAL A 238 7.01 16.00 14.06
C VAL A 238 6.94 14.95 15.16
N ASN A 239 6.01 14.00 15.05
CA ASN A 239 5.85 12.92 16.00
C ASN A 239 7.13 12.08 16.12
N GLY A 240 7.78 11.75 15.01
CA GLY A 240 9.04 10.99 14.99
C GLY A 240 10.18 11.71 15.71
N VAL A 241 10.31 13.02 15.55
CA VAL A 241 11.33 13.81 16.28
C VAL A 241 11.04 13.83 17.78
N VAL A 242 9.79 14.11 18.16
CA VAL A 242 9.39 14.16 19.58
C VAL A 242 9.54 12.78 20.23
N ALA A 243 9.10 11.72 19.57
CA ALA A 243 9.26 10.35 20.03
C ALA A 243 10.74 9.97 20.16
N GLY A 244 11.57 10.30 19.16
CA GLY A 244 13.00 10.08 19.19
C GLY A 244 13.70 10.79 20.35
N MET A 245 13.37 12.06 20.59
CA MET A 245 13.90 12.82 21.74
C MET A 245 13.45 12.22 23.07
N ALA A 246 12.16 11.89 23.19
CA ALA A 246 11.59 11.31 24.40
C ALA A 246 12.19 9.94 24.70
N SER A 247 12.41 9.11 23.67
CA SER A 247 13.08 7.80 23.73
C SER A 247 14.54 7.92 24.20
N MET A 248 15.27 8.97 23.83
CA MET A 248 16.61 9.18 24.40
C MET A 248 16.58 9.61 25.87
N VAL A 249 15.54 10.35 26.26
CA VAL A 249 15.34 10.78 27.65
C VAL A 249 14.99 9.60 28.57
N THR A 250 14.23 8.62 28.07
CA THR A 250 13.78 7.47 28.86
C THR A 250 14.92 6.64 29.44
N ALA A 251 16.11 6.70 28.85
CA ALA A 251 17.33 6.08 29.36
C ALA A 251 17.71 6.52 30.79
N LYS A 252 17.29 7.73 31.20
CA LYS A 252 17.65 8.32 32.50
C LYS A 252 16.47 8.89 33.27
N MET A 253 15.37 9.25 32.61
CA MET A 253 14.29 10.01 33.25
C MET A 253 12.91 9.44 32.90
N TRP A 254 12.14 9.11 33.93
CA TRP A 254 10.81 8.49 33.80
C TRP A 254 9.79 9.38 33.07
N TRP A 255 9.93 10.71 33.14
CA TRP A 255 9.00 11.63 32.48
C TRP A 255 9.10 11.57 30.95
N GLY A 256 10.18 11.02 30.38
CA GLY A 256 10.25 10.74 28.94
C GLY A 256 9.15 9.79 28.48
N TYR A 257 8.76 8.81 29.31
CA TYR A 257 7.65 7.91 29.01
C TYR A 257 6.30 8.62 29.01
N VAL A 258 6.12 9.63 29.85
CA VAL A 258 4.89 10.46 29.83
C VAL A 258 4.76 11.20 28.51
N VAL A 259 5.87 11.68 27.95
CA VAL A 259 5.92 12.30 26.62
C VAL A 259 5.69 11.28 25.51
N LEU A 260 6.14 10.03 25.67
CA LEU A 260 5.91 8.97 24.68
C LEU A 260 4.44 8.57 24.52
N ILE A 261 3.63 8.61 25.58
CA ILE A 261 2.20 8.23 25.53
C ILE A 261 1.44 8.92 24.37
N PRO A 262 1.41 10.26 24.26
CA PRO A 262 0.74 10.91 23.13
C PRO A 262 1.37 10.55 21.78
N THR A 263 2.69 10.34 21.71
CA THR A 263 3.36 9.98 20.45
C THR A 263 2.97 8.59 19.94
N ILE A 264 2.77 7.63 20.86
CA ILE A 264 2.28 6.29 20.56
C ILE A 264 0.84 6.37 20.02
N VAL A 265 -0.02 7.16 20.68
CA VAL A 265 -1.42 7.34 20.22
C VAL A 265 -1.46 7.95 18.82
N VAL A 266 -0.63 8.98 18.57
CA VAL A 266 -0.52 9.61 17.24
C VAL A 266 -0.01 8.62 16.20
N MET A 267 0.97 7.78 16.53
CA MET A 267 1.50 6.74 15.63
C MET A 267 0.42 5.71 15.25
N ILE A 268 -0.34 5.20 16.24
CA ILE A 268 -1.44 4.27 16.01
C ILE A 268 -2.52 4.92 15.12
N ALA A 269 -2.94 6.14 15.46
CA ALA A 269 -3.93 6.88 14.68
C ALA A 269 -3.43 7.18 13.26
N GLY A 270 -2.15 7.52 13.12
CA GLY A 270 -1.47 7.75 11.84
C GLY A 270 -1.48 6.50 10.96
N ASN A 271 -1.14 5.34 11.51
CA ASN A 271 -1.18 4.06 10.81
C ASN A 271 -2.61 3.72 10.33
N LEU A 272 -3.61 3.87 11.20
CA LEU A 272 -5.01 3.64 10.84
C LEU A 272 -5.48 4.62 9.75
N PHE A 273 -5.08 5.89 9.86
CA PHE A 273 -5.39 6.91 8.86
C PHE A 273 -4.74 6.60 7.52
N TRP A 274 -3.47 6.17 7.50
CA TRP A 274 -2.78 5.75 6.29
C TRP A 274 -3.55 4.63 5.60
N ARG A 275 -3.84 3.55 6.34
CA ARG A 275 -4.51 2.36 5.81
C ARG A 275 -5.90 2.68 5.27
N ALA A 276 -6.67 3.54 5.94
CA ALA A 276 -8.04 3.85 5.55
C ALA A 276 -8.13 4.90 4.43
N LYS A 277 -7.28 5.94 4.45
CA LYS A 277 -7.48 7.16 3.64
C LYS A 277 -6.34 7.50 2.69
N LEU A 278 -5.11 7.07 2.95
CA LEU A 278 -3.95 7.45 2.14
C LEU A 278 -3.46 6.33 1.24
N GLY A 279 -3.16 5.17 1.79
CA GLY A 279 -2.70 4.01 1.05
C GLY A 279 -3.70 3.58 -0.03
N TYR A 280 -3.17 2.96 -1.08
CA TYR A 280 -3.95 2.40 -2.17
C TYR A 280 -3.25 1.19 -2.77
N ASP A 281 -4.04 0.38 -3.46
CA ASP A 281 -3.55 -0.69 -4.33
C ASP A 281 -3.57 -0.18 -5.76
N ARG A 282 -2.53 -0.48 -6.55
CA ARG A 282 -2.54 -0.21 -7.99
C ARG A 282 -1.78 -1.30 -8.76
N PRO A 283 -2.18 -1.62 -10.00
CA PRO A 283 -1.37 -2.46 -10.86
C PRO A 283 -0.02 -1.79 -11.17
N ILE A 284 1.01 -2.60 -11.34
CA ILE A 284 2.37 -2.21 -11.71
C ILE A 284 2.57 -2.47 -13.20
N MET A 285 3.15 -1.51 -13.91
CA MET A 285 3.42 -1.61 -15.34
C MET A 285 4.80 -2.23 -15.61
N ILE A 286 4.90 -3.56 -15.56
CA ILE A 286 6.16 -4.28 -15.85
C ILE A 286 6.41 -4.42 -17.37
N HIS A 287 5.34 -4.42 -18.17
CA HIS A 287 5.41 -4.53 -19.63
C HIS A 287 4.66 -3.37 -20.31
N PRO A 288 5.19 -2.13 -20.28
CA PRO A 288 4.53 -0.97 -20.85
C PRO A 288 4.18 -1.13 -22.35
N GLY A 289 4.93 -1.94 -23.09
CA GLY A 289 4.73 -2.18 -24.53
C GLY A 289 3.59 -3.14 -24.92
N MET A 290 2.93 -3.83 -23.98
CA MET A 290 1.80 -4.73 -24.33
C MET A 290 0.41 -4.09 -24.20
N THR A 291 0.32 -2.90 -23.60
CA THR A 291 -0.96 -2.22 -23.33
C THR A 291 -1.18 -0.96 -24.17
N SER A 292 -0.15 -0.52 -24.91
CA SER A 292 -0.27 0.59 -25.84
C SER A 292 -0.51 0.03 -27.23
N GLU A 293 -1.78 -0.01 -27.65
CA GLU A 293 -2.04 0.21 -29.07
C GLU A 293 -1.32 1.52 -29.40
N GLU A 294 -0.33 1.48 -30.29
CA GLU A 294 0.37 2.66 -30.77
C GLU A 294 -0.67 3.67 -31.26
N LYS A 295 -0.99 4.66 -30.42
CA LYS A 295 -1.63 5.88 -30.89
C LYS A 295 -0.57 6.60 -31.72
N THR A 296 -0.51 6.29 -33.01
CA THR A 296 0.09 7.17 -34.03
C THR A 296 -0.73 8.47 -34.05
N GLY A 297 -0.35 9.43 -33.20
CA GLY A 297 -0.98 10.74 -33.09
C GLY A 297 -0.21 11.64 -32.12
N ASP A 298 -0.04 12.90 -32.50
CA ASP A 298 0.74 13.96 -31.85
C ASP A 298 0.11 14.50 -30.54
N GLU A 299 -0.62 13.67 -29.78
CA GLU A 299 -1.36 14.10 -28.59
C GLU A 299 -0.98 13.26 -27.36
N ASP A 300 0.22 13.52 -26.84
CA ASP A 300 0.67 13.07 -25.50
C ASP A 300 -0.03 13.90 -24.40
N ASP A 301 -1.36 13.84 -24.33
CA ASP A 301 -2.15 14.48 -23.28
C ASP A 301 -2.33 13.56 -22.06
N ALA A 302 -1.22 13.36 -21.34
CA ALA A 302 -1.22 12.60 -20.10
C ALA A 302 -2.21 13.14 -19.04
N VAL A 303 -2.55 14.43 -19.09
CA VAL A 303 -3.50 15.06 -18.17
C VAL A 303 -4.93 14.68 -18.57
N GLY A 304 -5.29 14.83 -19.84
CA GLY A 304 -6.58 14.40 -20.39
C GLY A 304 -6.87 12.92 -20.14
N ASP A 305 -5.92 12.05 -20.49
CA ASP A 305 -6.03 10.60 -20.27
C ASP A 305 -6.31 10.25 -18.79
N ALA A 306 -5.62 10.91 -17.85
CA ALA A 306 -5.80 10.68 -16.42
C ALA A 306 -7.14 11.21 -15.90
N LEU A 307 -7.61 12.36 -16.42
CA LEU A 307 -8.92 12.94 -16.10
C LEU A 307 -10.08 12.08 -16.63
N ASP A 308 -9.96 11.54 -17.84
CA ASP A 308 -10.95 10.62 -18.41
C ASP A 308 -11.02 9.32 -17.61
N CYS A 309 -9.88 8.79 -17.19
CA CYS A 309 -9.83 7.64 -16.29
C CYS A 309 -10.51 7.95 -14.94
N LEU A 310 -10.31 9.15 -14.37
CA LEU A 310 -10.98 9.58 -13.14
C LEU A 310 -12.50 9.66 -13.32
N ALA A 311 -12.98 10.31 -14.39
CA ALA A 311 -14.40 10.39 -14.71
C ALA A 311 -15.02 8.99 -14.90
N SER A 312 -14.30 8.09 -15.56
CA SER A 312 -14.68 6.68 -15.75
C SER A 312 -14.79 5.90 -14.43
N ILE A 313 -13.97 6.22 -13.42
CA ILE A 313 -14.08 5.65 -12.07
C ILE A 313 -15.30 6.21 -11.33
N GLU A 314 -15.53 7.52 -11.43
CA GLU A 314 -16.68 8.16 -10.76
C GLU A 314 -18.01 7.64 -11.31
N ALA A 315 -18.11 7.49 -12.64
CA ALA A 315 -19.24 6.85 -13.29
C ALA A 315 -19.38 5.37 -12.91
N ALA A 316 -18.27 4.66 -12.67
CA ALA A 316 -18.32 3.29 -12.18
C ALA A 316 -18.86 3.21 -10.75
N GLN A 317 -18.44 4.13 -9.87
CA GLN A 317 -18.90 4.19 -8.48
C GLN A 317 -20.40 4.48 -8.39
N SER A 318 -20.93 5.38 -9.23
CA SER A 318 -22.37 5.69 -9.25
C SER A 318 -23.22 4.52 -9.76
N ARG A 319 -22.67 3.65 -10.62
CA ARG A 319 -23.35 2.46 -11.15
C ARG A 319 -23.33 1.26 -10.19
N LEU A 320 -22.45 1.22 -9.19
CA LEU A 320 -22.29 0.08 -8.29
C LEU A 320 -23.59 -0.34 -7.56
N PRO A 321 -24.40 0.58 -6.98
CA PRO A 321 -25.63 0.19 -6.30
C PRO A 321 -26.61 -0.54 -7.23
N GLY A 322 -26.86 0.01 -8.42
CA GLY A 322 -27.73 -0.60 -9.42
C GLY A 322 -27.23 -1.96 -9.91
N LEU A 323 -25.92 -2.09 -10.17
CA LEU A 323 -25.32 -3.39 -10.56
C LEU A 323 -25.43 -4.44 -9.45
N THR A 324 -25.34 -4.02 -8.19
CA THR A 324 -25.44 -4.92 -7.04
C THR A 324 -26.88 -5.42 -6.83
N GLU A 325 -27.87 -4.54 -7.04
CA GLU A 325 -29.27 -4.83 -6.77
C GLU A 325 -29.98 -5.55 -7.93
N THR A 326 -29.75 -5.10 -9.17
CA THR A 326 -30.51 -5.56 -10.35
C THR A 326 -29.66 -6.08 -11.50
N GLY A 327 -28.33 -6.07 -11.36
CA GLY A 327 -27.42 -6.58 -12.39
C GLY A 327 -27.56 -8.09 -12.57
N SER A 328 -27.64 -8.53 -13.83
CA SER A 328 -27.46 -9.94 -14.21
C SER A 328 -26.00 -10.36 -14.13
N LEU A 329 -25.72 -11.65 -13.98
CA LEU A 329 -24.35 -12.19 -13.93
C LEU A 329 -23.47 -11.66 -15.07
N GLY A 330 -23.93 -11.76 -16.33
CA GLY A 330 -23.15 -11.31 -17.48
C GLY A 330 -22.87 -9.81 -17.48
N THR A 331 -23.82 -8.99 -17.00
CA THR A 331 -23.61 -7.53 -16.85
C THR A 331 -22.57 -7.22 -15.78
N ILE A 332 -22.59 -7.97 -14.66
CA ILE A 332 -21.62 -7.80 -13.58
C ILE A 332 -20.23 -8.23 -14.04
N LEU A 333 -20.09 -9.39 -14.70
CA LEU A 333 -18.81 -9.88 -15.22
C LEU A 333 -18.24 -8.95 -16.29
N ALA A 334 -19.07 -8.43 -17.21
CA ALA A 334 -18.67 -7.41 -18.18
C ALA A 334 -18.12 -6.16 -17.48
N PHE A 335 -18.78 -5.71 -16.41
CA PHE A 335 -18.32 -4.58 -15.62
C PHE A 335 -16.98 -4.87 -14.93
N LEU A 336 -16.80 -6.06 -14.34
CA LEU A 336 -15.56 -6.47 -13.70
C LEU A 336 -14.41 -6.53 -14.71
N GLU A 337 -14.63 -7.05 -15.90
CA GLU A 337 -13.63 -7.10 -16.97
C GLU A 337 -13.28 -5.69 -17.47
N GLN A 338 -14.29 -4.88 -17.82
CA GLN A 338 -14.12 -3.50 -18.29
C GLN A 338 -13.35 -2.65 -17.27
N LYS A 339 -13.58 -2.88 -15.98
CA LYS A 339 -12.90 -2.17 -14.90
C LYS A 339 -11.70 -2.95 -14.35
N GLN A 340 -11.14 -3.93 -15.06
CA GLN A 340 -9.92 -4.66 -14.66
C GLN A 340 -9.96 -5.19 -13.21
N MET A 341 -11.13 -5.66 -12.78
CA MET A 341 -11.38 -6.25 -11.45
C MET A 341 -11.54 -7.76 -11.51
N LEU A 342 -11.63 -8.35 -12.71
CA LEU A 342 -11.85 -9.78 -12.91
C LEU A 342 -10.78 -10.62 -12.20
N GLU A 343 -9.52 -10.20 -12.23
CA GLU A 343 -8.41 -10.87 -11.55
C GLU A 343 -8.58 -10.89 -10.03
N TYR A 344 -9.06 -9.77 -9.46
CA TYR A 344 -9.32 -9.66 -8.02
C TYR A 344 -10.51 -10.53 -7.61
N PHE A 345 -11.54 -10.59 -8.46
CA PHE A 345 -12.71 -11.42 -8.26
C PHE A 345 -12.37 -12.91 -8.30
N LEU A 346 -11.60 -13.34 -9.30
CA LEU A 346 -11.17 -14.73 -9.43
C LEU A 346 -10.32 -15.20 -8.23
N VAL A 347 -9.40 -14.37 -7.74
CA VAL A 347 -8.63 -14.65 -6.52
C VAL A 347 -9.54 -14.70 -5.29
N TRP A 348 -10.62 -13.93 -5.26
CA TRP A 348 -11.58 -13.92 -4.15
C TRP A 348 -12.46 -15.17 -4.16
N ILE A 349 -12.97 -15.60 -5.32
CA ILE A 349 -13.72 -16.87 -5.45
C ILE A 349 -12.81 -18.05 -5.10
N ALA A 350 -11.58 -18.10 -5.61
CA ALA A 350 -10.65 -19.21 -5.32
C ALA A 350 -10.39 -19.42 -3.83
N ARG A 351 -10.62 -18.39 -2.99
CA ARG A 351 -10.56 -18.49 -1.51
C ARG A 351 -11.87 -18.94 -0.89
N LYS A 352 -13.00 -18.55 -1.48
CA LYS A 352 -14.34 -18.90 -1.00
C LYS A 352 -14.68 -20.35 -1.36
N TRP A 353 -14.33 -20.77 -2.57
CA TRP A 353 -14.67 -22.08 -3.13
C TRP A 353 -13.39 -22.82 -3.57
N PRO A 354 -12.53 -23.24 -2.64
CA PRO A 354 -11.28 -23.91 -2.98
C PRO A 354 -11.49 -25.23 -3.73
N ASP A 355 -12.64 -25.89 -3.51
CA ASP A 355 -12.97 -27.20 -4.08
C ASP A 355 -13.80 -27.11 -5.37
N HIS A 356 -14.03 -25.90 -5.89
CA HIS A 356 -14.79 -25.72 -7.13
C HIS A 356 -14.06 -26.35 -8.32
N ARG A 357 -14.79 -26.79 -9.35
CA ARG A 357 -14.24 -27.43 -10.58
C ARG A 357 -13.16 -26.61 -11.29
N PHE A 358 -13.14 -25.30 -11.09
CA PHE A 358 -12.13 -24.39 -11.64
C PHE A 358 -10.80 -24.41 -10.86
N PHE A 359 -10.81 -24.80 -9.59
CA PHE A 359 -9.67 -24.69 -8.67
C PHE A 359 -9.22 -26.05 -8.09
N ALA A 360 -10.06 -27.08 -8.12
CA ALA A 360 -9.62 -28.44 -7.84
C ALA A 360 -8.92 -29.03 -9.07
N PRO A 361 -7.91 -29.93 -8.98
CA PRO A 361 -6.65 -29.94 -8.22
C PRO A 361 -5.51 -29.19 -8.97
N LEU A 362 -5.83 -28.18 -9.78
CA LEU A 362 -4.89 -27.60 -10.76
C LEU A 362 -3.86 -26.64 -10.13
N GLU A 363 -2.58 -26.79 -10.48
CA GLU A 363 -1.52 -25.85 -10.09
C GLU A 363 -1.64 -24.50 -10.82
N THR A 364 -2.11 -24.53 -12.07
CA THR A 364 -2.34 -23.35 -12.91
C THR A 364 -3.72 -23.43 -13.55
N VAL A 365 -4.45 -22.32 -13.51
CA VAL A 365 -5.84 -22.22 -13.94
C VAL A 365 -5.96 -21.01 -14.86
N ASN A 366 -6.52 -21.21 -16.05
CA ASN A 366 -6.81 -20.12 -16.99
C ASN A 366 -8.33 -19.96 -17.06
N LEU A 367 -8.84 -18.80 -16.67
CA LEU A 367 -10.27 -18.51 -16.67
C LEU A 367 -10.55 -17.24 -17.45
N SER A 368 -11.51 -17.33 -18.36
CA SER A 368 -12.10 -16.20 -19.05
C SER A 368 -13.43 -15.82 -18.41
N ARG A 369 -14.00 -14.70 -18.85
CA ARG A 369 -15.37 -14.33 -18.50
C ARG A 369 -16.37 -15.41 -18.93
N ASP A 370 -16.22 -15.95 -20.13
CA ASP A 370 -17.16 -16.90 -20.72
C ASP A 370 -17.22 -18.19 -19.88
N ASP A 371 -16.07 -18.63 -19.34
CA ASP A 371 -16.01 -19.81 -18.46
C ASP A 371 -16.88 -19.65 -17.20
N LEU A 372 -16.99 -18.43 -16.66
CA LEU A 372 -17.77 -18.12 -15.45
C LEU A 372 -19.27 -18.06 -15.71
N GLU A 373 -19.69 -17.88 -16.96
CA GLU A 373 -21.09 -17.89 -17.38
C GLU A 373 -21.58 -19.31 -17.69
N THR A 374 -20.68 -20.30 -17.71
CA THR A 374 -21.02 -21.72 -17.91
C THR A 374 -21.15 -22.46 -16.58
N GLY A 375 -22.16 -23.34 -16.46
CA GLY A 375 -22.39 -24.13 -15.26
C GLY A 375 -23.81 -24.67 -15.16
N THR A 376 -24.08 -25.41 -14.08
CA THR A 376 -25.46 -25.72 -13.66
C THR A 376 -26.19 -24.44 -13.20
N GLU A 377 -27.53 -24.44 -13.23
CA GLU A 377 -28.30 -23.27 -12.77
C GLU A 377 -27.96 -22.87 -11.33
N ASP A 378 -27.73 -23.85 -10.46
CA ASP A 378 -27.32 -23.63 -9.07
C ASP A 378 -25.92 -22.98 -8.96
N GLU A 379 -24.95 -23.43 -9.77
CA GLU A 379 -23.61 -22.84 -9.82
C GLU A 379 -23.66 -21.40 -10.32
N ILE A 380 -24.46 -21.12 -11.36
CA ILE A 380 -24.65 -19.79 -11.93
C ILE A 380 -25.31 -18.85 -10.92
N ALA A 381 -26.39 -19.30 -10.25
CA ALA A 381 -27.06 -18.52 -9.22
C ALA A 381 -26.13 -18.20 -8.04
N ARG A 382 -25.31 -19.17 -7.62
CA ARG A 382 -24.32 -18.97 -6.56
C ARG A 382 -23.20 -18.03 -7.01
N MET A 383 -22.73 -18.14 -8.26
CA MET A 383 -21.72 -17.24 -8.86
C MET A 383 -22.23 -15.80 -8.90
N GLU A 384 -23.50 -15.60 -9.25
CA GLU A 384 -24.15 -14.29 -9.25
C GLU A 384 -24.19 -13.68 -7.83
N GLN A 385 -24.52 -14.48 -6.82
CA GLN A 385 -24.50 -14.03 -5.43
C GLN A 385 -23.10 -13.61 -4.98
N GLU A 386 -22.09 -14.40 -5.31
CA GLU A 386 -20.68 -14.13 -5.01
C GLU A 386 -20.18 -12.87 -5.75
N CYS A 387 -20.57 -12.67 -7.01
CA CYS A 387 -20.38 -11.43 -7.79
C CYS A 387 -20.94 -10.21 -7.05
N ARG A 388 -22.21 -10.27 -6.62
CA ARG A 388 -22.86 -9.19 -5.86
C ARG A 388 -22.16 -8.93 -4.52
N GLN A 389 -21.75 -9.98 -3.83
CA GLN A 389 -21.00 -9.84 -2.57
C GLN A 389 -19.63 -9.17 -2.81
N PHE A 390 -18.91 -9.56 -3.85
CA PHE A 390 -17.66 -8.91 -4.23
C PHE A 390 -17.84 -7.43 -4.57
N LEU A 391 -18.90 -7.07 -5.31
CA LEU A 391 -19.21 -5.67 -5.62
C LEU A 391 -19.44 -4.85 -4.36
N ARG A 392 -20.17 -5.39 -3.37
CA ARG A 392 -20.40 -4.73 -2.07
C ARG A 392 -19.14 -4.58 -1.24
N ASP A 393 -18.37 -5.65 -1.12
CA ASP A 393 -17.29 -5.73 -0.15
C ASP A 393 -15.97 -5.17 -0.67
N GLN A 394 -15.70 -5.31 -1.97
CA GLN A 394 -14.36 -5.09 -2.55
C GLN A 394 -14.32 -4.07 -3.69
N ALA A 395 -15.36 -3.95 -4.52
CA ALA A 395 -15.30 -3.08 -5.70
C ALA A 395 -15.16 -1.60 -5.36
N ARG A 396 -15.89 -1.12 -4.33
CA ARG A 396 -15.77 0.29 -3.90
C ARG A 396 -14.36 0.63 -3.39
N PRO A 397 -13.75 -0.10 -2.45
CA PRO A 397 -12.35 0.11 -2.07
C PRO A 397 -11.38 0.12 -3.25
N LEU A 398 -11.53 -0.80 -4.21
CA LEU A 398 -10.67 -0.87 -5.40
C LEU A 398 -10.80 0.38 -6.29
N LEU A 399 -12.02 0.87 -6.51
CA LEU A 399 -12.25 2.11 -7.26
C LEU A 399 -11.71 3.34 -6.51
N GLU A 400 -11.89 3.39 -5.19
CA GLU A 400 -11.32 4.48 -4.37
C GLU A 400 -9.78 4.48 -4.42
N HIS A 401 -9.15 3.31 -4.36
CA HIS A 401 -7.70 3.16 -4.47
C HIS A 401 -7.17 3.67 -5.82
N ARG A 402 -7.84 3.30 -6.92
CA ARG A 402 -7.48 3.80 -8.24
C ARG A 402 -7.69 5.30 -8.39
N GLY A 403 -8.80 5.83 -7.86
CA GLY A 403 -9.05 7.27 -7.85
C GLY A 403 -7.96 8.04 -7.09
N ARG A 404 -7.48 7.50 -5.96
CA ARG A 404 -6.35 8.08 -5.19
C ARG A 404 -5.06 8.13 -6.02
N TYR A 405 -4.74 7.03 -6.71
CA TYR A 405 -3.58 6.96 -7.60
C TYR A 405 -3.69 7.97 -8.76
N LEU A 406 -4.82 8.00 -9.46
CA LEU A 406 -5.01 8.89 -10.60
C LEU A 406 -4.97 10.37 -10.20
N LEU A 407 -5.47 10.74 -9.02
CA LEU A 407 -5.33 12.12 -8.51
C LEU A 407 -3.85 12.51 -8.32
N GLU A 408 -3.01 11.59 -7.87
CA GLU A 408 -1.55 11.82 -7.79
C GLU A 408 -0.92 11.89 -9.19
N LEU A 409 -1.37 11.02 -10.11
CA LEU A 409 -0.90 11.00 -11.49
C LEU A 409 -1.21 12.31 -12.22
N VAL A 410 -2.42 12.87 -12.06
CA VAL A 410 -2.79 14.21 -12.59
C VAL A 410 -1.85 15.27 -12.03
N GLY A 411 -1.52 15.21 -10.75
CA GLY A 411 -0.59 16.15 -10.11
C GLY A 411 0.82 16.12 -10.71
N GLU A 412 1.34 14.93 -11.00
CA GLU A 412 2.66 14.77 -11.64
C GLU A 412 2.62 15.10 -13.13
N ALA A 413 1.55 14.72 -13.86
CA ALA A 413 1.39 15.02 -15.28
C ALA A 413 1.36 16.54 -15.54
N VAL A 414 0.59 17.30 -14.75
CA VAL A 414 0.54 18.77 -14.86
C VAL A 414 1.88 19.41 -14.50
N TRP A 415 2.60 18.86 -13.52
CA TRP A 415 3.92 19.36 -13.15
C TRP A 415 4.94 19.15 -14.29
N ASN A 416 4.94 17.97 -14.90
CA ASN A 416 5.85 17.63 -15.99
C ASN A 416 5.56 18.37 -17.29
N GLN A 417 4.31 18.77 -17.55
CA GLN A 417 3.99 19.65 -18.68
C GLN A 417 4.51 21.10 -18.51
N ARG A 418 4.78 21.51 -17.26
CA ARG A 418 5.23 22.86 -16.93
C ARG A 418 6.76 22.96 -16.79
N ALA A 419 7.41 21.88 -16.39
CA ALA A 419 8.86 21.77 -16.22
C ALA A 419 9.53 21.47 -17.57
#